data_AF-A0ABD5TCG4-F1
#
_entry.id   AF-A0ABD5TCG4-F1
#
_cell.length_a   1.000
_cell.length_b   1.000
_cell.length_c   1.000
_cell.angle_alpha   90.00
_cell.angle_beta   90.00
_cell.angle_gamma   90.00
#
_symmetry.space_group_name_H-M   'P 1'
#
loop_
_entity.id
_entity.type
_entity.pdbx_description
1 polymer ?
#
loop_
_entity_poly.entity_id
_entity_poly.type
_entity_poly.pdbx_seq_one_letter_code
_entity_poly.pdbx_strand_id
1 'polypeptide(L)'
;MSNDARGPAGGDDGGGSDIDGPVTAALAVVRAVRAADATFVAGSLAYYSGVATLPVAVLAAALVTQTGDGVVAAGAVTAGGELLTPRGRTFLRASIVDVSRRRGIVIVSGALVCFSIVQLFRGYDRAFAAVYGVEKRGVLSRVRDTLFALGVGGLGVLAVVLAAGTLSLYTNESLVRAAVPVAVFLLSTVALFPLFYALPATPVSGREVLPGTLVAAVGWTVTGAGLGSYAAAAGAGVGIYGVLGGLLVLVAWFYAANLLVLVGAATNAVLAGHA
;
A
#
# COMPACT_ATOMS: atom_id res chain seq x y z
N MET A 1 -62.47 36.01 5.30
CA MET A 1 -62.39 35.55 6.71
C MET A 1 -62.26 34.05 6.71
N SER A 2 -61.28 33.53 7.44
CA SER A 2 -61.17 32.19 8.08
C SER A 2 -61.45 30.95 7.20
N ASN A 3 -60.43 30.20 6.74
CA ASN A 3 -59.52 29.32 7.49
C ASN A 3 -60.19 28.04 8.03
N ASP A 4 -59.90 26.89 7.41
CA ASP A 4 -59.48 25.63 8.06
C ASP A 4 -59.31 24.51 7.00
N ALA A 5 -58.10 24.40 6.44
CA ALA A 5 -57.68 23.21 5.69
C ALA A 5 -56.53 22.54 6.47
N ARG A 6 -56.89 21.58 7.34
CA ARG A 6 -55.92 20.86 8.18
C ARG A 6 -55.10 19.89 7.32
N GLY A 7 -53.89 20.29 6.94
CA GLY A 7 -52.87 19.33 6.53
C GLY A 7 -52.38 18.56 7.76
N PRO A 8 -52.34 17.22 7.75
CA PRO A 8 -51.67 16.46 8.80
C PRO A 8 -50.16 16.71 8.74
N ALA A 9 -49.55 16.87 9.92
CA ALA A 9 -48.12 17.08 10.08
C ALA A 9 -47.41 15.81 10.55
N GLY A 10 -46.12 15.70 10.21
CA GLY A 10 -45.15 14.93 11.00
C GLY A 10 -44.86 13.51 10.52
N GLY A 11 -43.56 13.24 10.29
CA GLY A 11 -42.99 11.95 9.88
C GLY A 11 -43.34 11.52 8.45
N ASP A 12 -42.54 10.75 7.72
CA ASP A 12 -41.12 10.39 7.86
C ASP A 12 -40.62 9.90 6.47
N ASP A 13 -39.33 9.76 6.19
CA ASP A 13 -38.17 9.85 7.09
C ASP A 13 -37.12 10.91 6.67
N GLY A 14 -36.08 11.06 7.49
CA GLY A 14 -34.77 11.54 7.05
C GLY A 14 -33.75 10.40 7.14
N GLY A 15 -33.22 9.97 6.00
CA GLY A 15 -32.34 8.80 5.85
C GLY A 15 -30.95 8.94 6.46
N GLY A 16 -30.89 9.22 7.76
CA GLY A 16 -29.68 9.33 8.56
C GLY A 16 -29.14 7.95 8.95
N SER A 17 -28.34 7.37 8.05
CA SER A 17 -27.29 6.38 8.35
C SER A 17 -27.62 5.36 9.46
N ASP A 18 -28.35 4.29 9.09
CA ASP A 18 -28.77 3.16 9.94
C ASP A 18 -27.59 2.25 10.36
N ILE A 19 -26.61 2.84 11.06
CA ILE A 19 -25.42 2.20 11.63
C ILE A 19 -25.30 2.52 13.13
N ASP A 20 -26.38 2.28 13.87
CA ASP A 20 -26.55 2.57 15.31
C ASP A 20 -25.59 1.83 16.26
N GLY A 21 -24.55 1.16 15.76
CA GLY A 21 -23.50 0.59 16.60
C GLY A 21 -22.21 0.22 15.85
N PRO A 22 -21.09 0.09 16.59
CA PRO A 22 -19.80 -0.32 16.00
C PRO A 22 -19.87 -1.72 15.37
N VAL A 23 -20.77 -2.58 15.85
CA VAL A 23 -21.01 -3.92 15.31
C VAL A 23 -21.72 -3.88 13.96
N THR A 24 -22.74 -3.03 13.78
CA THR A 24 -23.45 -2.91 12.49
C THR A 24 -22.53 -2.28 11.43
N ALA A 25 -21.76 -1.26 11.79
CA ALA A 25 -20.71 -0.70 10.93
C ALA A 25 -19.65 -1.76 10.54
N ALA A 26 -19.12 -2.55 11.49
CA ALA A 26 -18.15 -3.60 11.18
C ALA A 26 -18.74 -4.70 10.25
N LEU A 27 -19.99 -5.10 10.47
CA LEU A 27 -20.69 -6.06 9.61
C LEU A 27 -20.94 -5.48 8.20
N ALA A 28 -21.28 -4.20 8.08
CA ALA A 28 -21.42 -3.52 6.79
C ALA A 28 -20.07 -3.46 6.04
N VAL A 29 -18.95 -3.17 6.71
CA VAL A 29 -17.61 -3.23 6.10
C VAL A 29 -17.30 -4.65 5.60
N VAL A 30 -17.58 -5.69 6.40
CA VAL A 30 -17.39 -7.09 5.96
C VAL A 30 -18.28 -7.45 4.76
N ARG A 31 -19.50 -6.91 4.67
CA ARG A 31 -20.38 -7.09 3.50
C ARG A 31 -19.80 -6.39 2.26
N ALA A 32 -19.38 -5.13 2.37
CA ALA A 32 -18.77 -4.38 1.26
C ALA A 32 -17.47 -5.03 0.75
N VAL A 33 -16.60 -5.48 1.66
CA VAL A 33 -15.37 -6.23 1.33
C VAL A 33 -15.66 -7.52 0.57
N ARG A 34 -16.75 -8.24 0.91
CA ARG A 34 -17.19 -9.44 0.20
C ARG A 34 -17.85 -9.12 -1.14
N ALA A 35 -18.72 -8.11 -1.20
CA ALA A 35 -19.43 -7.71 -2.41
C ALA A 35 -18.48 -7.21 -3.52
N ALA A 36 -17.35 -6.60 -3.14
CA ALA A 36 -16.31 -6.16 -4.07
C ALA A 36 -15.25 -7.23 -4.42
N ASP A 37 -15.45 -8.50 -4.02
CA ASP A 37 -14.48 -9.60 -4.19
C ASP A 37 -13.05 -9.23 -3.71
N ALA A 38 -12.94 -8.41 -2.67
CA ALA A 38 -11.69 -7.73 -2.32
C ALA A 38 -10.53 -8.70 -2.02
N THR A 39 -10.81 -9.89 -1.49
CA THR A 39 -9.80 -10.95 -1.28
C THR A 39 -9.26 -11.50 -2.60
N PHE A 40 -10.10 -11.73 -3.60
CA PHE A 40 -9.65 -12.16 -4.93
C PHE A 40 -8.87 -11.05 -5.64
N VAL A 41 -9.37 -9.81 -5.58
CA VAL A 41 -8.69 -8.67 -6.20
C VAL A 41 -7.34 -8.40 -5.54
N ALA A 42 -7.24 -8.47 -4.20
CA ALA A 42 -5.97 -8.36 -3.47
C ALA A 42 -4.96 -9.44 -3.89
N GLY A 43 -5.41 -10.66 -4.18
CA GLY A 43 -4.58 -11.73 -4.75
C GLY A 43 -3.98 -11.35 -6.12
N SER A 44 -4.81 -10.79 -7.01
CA SER A 44 -4.34 -10.32 -8.33
C SER A 44 -3.35 -9.15 -8.22
N LEU A 45 -3.61 -8.19 -7.31
CA LEU A 45 -2.71 -7.06 -7.04
C LEU A 45 -1.38 -7.53 -6.44
N ALA A 46 -1.39 -8.51 -5.54
CA ALA A 46 -0.20 -9.10 -4.95
C ALA A 46 0.70 -9.77 -6.00
N TYR A 47 0.11 -10.47 -6.97
CA TYR A 47 0.85 -11.02 -8.11
C TYR A 47 1.57 -9.92 -8.90
N TYR A 48 0.88 -8.83 -9.29
CA TYR A 48 1.52 -7.74 -10.04
C TYR A 48 2.55 -6.96 -9.21
N SER A 49 2.36 -6.85 -7.88
CA SER A 49 3.36 -6.29 -6.96
C SER A 49 4.64 -7.14 -6.93
N GLY A 50 4.48 -8.47 -6.85
CA GLY A 50 5.58 -9.42 -6.91
C GLY A 50 6.34 -9.37 -8.25
N VAL A 51 5.61 -9.37 -9.38
CA VAL A 51 6.19 -9.26 -10.73
C VAL A 51 6.96 -7.94 -10.92
N ALA A 52 6.49 -6.83 -10.35
CA ALA A 52 7.19 -5.55 -10.40
C ALA A 52 8.48 -5.51 -9.56
N THR A 53 8.56 -6.30 -8.47
CA THR A 53 9.60 -6.13 -7.44
C THR A 53 11.03 -6.31 -7.98
N LEU A 54 11.30 -7.41 -8.70
CA LEU A 54 12.65 -7.66 -9.25
C LEU A 54 13.03 -6.66 -10.36
N PRO A 55 12.17 -6.39 -11.37
CA PRO A 55 12.39 -5.32 -12.35
C PRO A 55 12.65 -3.94 -11.73
N VAL A 56 11.90 -3.52 -10.70
CA VAL A 56 12.13 -2.25 -10.01
C VAL A 56 13.52 -2.23 -9.34
N ALA A 57 13.91 -3.31 -8.66
CA ALA A 57 15.24 -3.41 -8.04
C ALA A 57 16.38 -3.33 -9.09
N VAL A 58 16.18 -3.95 -10.26
CA VAL A 58 17.12 -3.90 -11.40
C VAL A 58 17.23 -2.48 -11.97
N LEU A 59 16.11 -1.78 -12.16
CA LEU A 59 16.10 -0.39 -12.65
C LEU A 59 16.70 0.58 -11.62
N ALA A 60 16.42 0.39 -10.33
CA ALA A 60 17.01 1.18 -9.26
C ALA A 60 18.54 1.00 -9.18
N ALA A 61 19.02 -0.24 -9.29
CA ALA A 61 20.46 -0.54 -9.39
C ALA A 61 21.11 0.13 -10.61
N ALA A 62 20.47 0.02 -11.79
CA ALA A 62 20.93 0.66 -13.01
C ALA A 62 20.96 2.19 -12.89
N LEU A 63 20.00 2.80 -12.20
CA LEU A 63 19.97 4.25 -11.93
C LEU A 63 21.12 4.65 -10.99
N VAL A 64 21.34 3.92 -9.89
CA VAL A 64 22.43 4.18 -8.93
C VAL A 64 23.80 4.06 -9.60
N THR A 65 24.02 3.08 -10.48
CA THR A 65 25.29 2.95 -11.22
C THR A 65 25.53 4.03 -12.27
N GLN A 66 24.48 4.72 -12.74
CA GLN A 66 24.59 5.81 -13.71
C GLN A 66 24.72 7.20 -13.07
N THR A 67 24.20 7.36 -11.84
CA THR A 67 24.11 8.67 -11.16
C THR A 67 25.03 8.79 -9.95
N GLY A 68 25.49 7.67 -9.38
CA GLY A 68 26.33 7.66 -8.20
C GLY A 68 27.82 7.71 -8.55
N ASP A 69 28.49 8.76 -8.08
CA ASP A 69 29.89 8.61 -7.64
C ASP A 69 29.98 7.43 -6.67
N GLY A 70 31.11 6.71 -6.66
CA GLY A 70 31.24 5.38 -6.05
C GLY A 70 30.79 5.24 -4.58
N VAL A 71 30.66 6.36 -3.86
CA VAL A 71 30.09 6.47 -2.52
C VAL A 71 28.63 5.99 -2.44
N VAL A 72 27.77 6.35 -3.39
CA VAL A 72 26.32 5.99 -3.34
C VAL A 72 26.14 4.49 -3.58
N ALA A 73 26.88 3.93 -4.53
CA ALA A 73 26.91 2.50 -4.79
C ALA A 73 27.47 1.70 -3.59
N ALA A 74 28.51 2.21 -2.92
CA ALA A 74 29.05 1.61 -1.71
C ALA A 74 28.05 1.63 -0.55
N GLY A 75 27.35 2.75 -0.34
CA GLY A 75 26.29 2.88 0.68
C GLY A 75 25.14 1.89 0.45
N ALA A 76 24.63 1.80 -0.78
CA ALA A 76 23.56 0.86 -1.14
C ALA A 76 23.98 -0.62 -0.97
N VAL A 77 25.21 -0.97 -1.34
CA VAL A 77 25.76 -2.33 -1.15
C VAL A 77 26.03 -2.66 0.33
N THR A 78 26.29 -1.66 1.17
CA THR A 78 26.49 -1.84 2.62
C THR A 78 25.15 -2.02 3.32
N ALA A 79 24.17 -1.13 3.09
CA ALA A 79 22.82 -1.22 3.64
C ALA A 79 22.07 -2.49 3.17
N GLY A 80 22.16 -2.84 1.89
CA GLY A 80 21.65 -4.12 1.39
C GLY A 80 22.47 -5.33 1.85
N GLY A 81 23.71 -5.12 2.30
CA GLY A 81 24.64 -6.17 2.70
C GLY A 81 24.34 -6.79 4.08
N GLU A 82 23.61 -6.09 4.93
CA GLU A 82 23.16 -6.61 6.23
C GLU A 82 21.83 -7.37 6.12
N LEU A 83 20.98 -6.98 5.18
CA LEU A 83 19.68 -7.62 4.89
C LEU A 83 19.79 -8.85 3.98
N LEU A 84 20.87 -8.98 3.20
CA LEU A 84 21.09 -10.10 2.28
C LEU A 84 22.05 -11.13 2.86
N THR A 85 21.68 -12.41 2.72
CA THR A 85 22.58 -13.53 3.01
C THR A 85 23.91 -13.40 2.25
N PRO A 86 25.02 -14.03 2.71
CA PRO A 86 26.30 -13.97 2.01
C PRO A 86 26.22 -14.33 0.52
N ARG A 87 25.35 -15.28 0.14
CA ARG A 87 25.07 -15.63 -1.27
C ARG A 87 24.31 -14.53 -2.02
N GLY A 88 23.31 -13.93 -1.37
CA GLY A 88 22.56 -12.79 -1.92
C GLY A 88 23.45 -11.59 -2.22
N ARG A 89 24.45 -11.30 -1.37
CA ARG A 89 25.44 -10.24 -1.62
C ARG A 89 26.29 -10.49 -2.87
N THR A 90 26.79 -11.70 -3.06
CA THR A 90 27.61 -12.05 -4.24
C THR A 90 26.77 -11.98 -5.52
N PHE A 91 25.54 -12.47 -5.47
CA PHE A 91 24.59 -12.39 -6.58
C PHE A 91 24.21 -10.94 -6.92
N LEU A 92 23.96 -10.10 -5.90
CA LEU A 92 23.68 -8.68 -6.10
C LEU A 92 24.87 -7.94 -6.73
N ARG A 93 26.10 -8.14 -6.21
CA ARG A 93 27.31 -7.54 -6.79
C ARG A 93 27.56 -7.98 -8.24
N ALA A 94 27.41 -9.27 -8.53
CA ALA A 94 27.52 -9.79 -9.89
C ALA A 94 26.46 -9.19 -10.83
N SER A 95 25.23 -9.03 -10.33
CA SER A 95 24.14 -8.40 -11.10
C SER A 95 24.40 -6.91 -11.35
N ILE A 96 24.76 -6.12 -10.33
CA ILE A 96 24.97 -4.67 -10.46
C ILE A 96 26.06 -4.34 -11.51
N VAL A 97 27.16 -5.10 -11.55
CA VAL A 97 28.29 -4.83 -12.46
C VAL A 97 28.02 -5.23 -13.91
N ASP A 98 27.11 -6.18 -14.15
CA ASP A 98 26.80 -6.75 -15.47
C ASP A 98 25.49 -6.20 -16.08
N VAL A 99 24.48 -5.89 -15.26
CA VAL A 99 23.17 -5.34 -15.69
C VAL A 99 23.34 -4.04 -16.49
N SER A 100 24.18 -3.12 -16.04
CA SER A 100 24.35 -1.81 -16.69
C SER A 100 24.95 -1.89 -18.10
N ARG A 101 25.63 -2.99 -18.46
CA ARG A 101 26.11 -3.24 -19.84
C ARG A 101 25.05 -3.91 -20.71
N ARG A 102 24.12 -4.66 -20.11
CA ARG A 102 23.09 -5.44 -20.82
C ARG A 102 21.82 -4.61 -21.01
N ARG A 103 21.84 -3.68 -21.98
CA ARG A 103 20.69 -2.81 -22.34
C ARG A 103 19.34 -3.55 -22.46
N GLY A 104 19.36 -4.80 -22.93
CA GLY A 104 18.17 -5.66 -23.00
C GLY A 104 17.50 -5.95 -21.65
N ILE A 105 18.27 -6.10 -20.57
CA ILE A 105 17.71 -6.32 -19.22
C ILE A 105 16.95 -5.08 -18.74
N VAL A 106 17.50 -3.89 -18.99
CA VAL A 106 16.85 -2.61 -18.64
C VAL A 106 15.55 -2.44 -19.43
N ILE A 107 15.54 -2.76 -20.74
CA ILE A 107 14.34 -2.69 -21.59
C ILE A 107 13.26 -3.66 -21.11
N VAL A 108 13.60 -4.93 -20.86
CA VAL A 108 12.66 -5.94 -20.36
C VAL A 108 12.14 -5.58 -18.98
N SER A 109 13.01 -5.07 -18.09
CA SER A 109 12.59 -4.61 -16.76
C SER A 109 11.64 -3.42 -16.85
N GLY A 110 11.95 -2.42 -17.69
CA GLY A 110 11.05 -1.30 -17.96
C GLY A 110 9.68 -1.74 -18.48
N ALA A 111 9.65 -2.67 -19.44
CA ALA A 111 8.41 -3.22 -19.96
C ALA A 111 7.58 -3.95 -18.88
N LEU A 112 8.23 -4.77 -18.03
CA LEU A 112 7.57 -5.48 -16.92
C LEU A 112 7.05 -4.53 -15.83
N VAL A 113 7.80 -3.47 -15.50
CA VAL A 113 7.34 -2.44 -14.55
C VAL A 113 6.14 -1.68 -15.13
N CYS A 114 6.22 -1.19 -16.37
CA CYS A 114 5.10 -0.52 -17.03
C CYS A 114 3.85 -1.40 -17.10
N PHE A 115 4.00 -2.68 -17.48
CA PHE A 115 2.91 -3.64 -17.48
C PHE A 115 2.30 -3.81 -16.07
N SER A 116 3.14 -3.98 -15.05
CA SER A 116 2.68 -4.18 -13.67
C SER A 116 1.98 -2.94 -13.12
N ILE A 117 2.49 -1.73 -13.39
CA ILE A 117 1.84 -0.47 -13.01
C ILE A 117 0.46 -0.34 -13.66
N VAL A 118 0.33 -0.63 -14.96
CA VAL A 118 -0.97 -0.61 -15.67
C VAL A 118 -1.94 -1.60 -15.04
N GLN A 119 -1.49 -2.81 -14.68
CA GLN A 119 -2.35 -3.83 -14.10
C GLN A 119 -2.73 -3.52 -12.65
N LEU A 120 -1.82 -2.96 -11.84
CA LEU A 120 -2.11 -2.46 -10.49
C LEU A 120 -3.13 -1.31 -10.53
N PHE A 121 -2.91 -0.32 -11.39
CA PHE A 121 -3.86 0.79 -11.61
C PHE A 121 -5.25 0.28 -11.96
N ARG A 122 -5.36 -0.62 -12.95
CA ARG A 122 -6.64 -1.21 -13.38
C ARG A 122 -7.25 -2.15 -12.33
N GLY A 123 -6.46 -2.70 -11.41
CA GLY A 123 -6.93 -3.51 -10.30
C GLY A 123 -7.55 -2.62 -9.21
N TYR A 124 -6.79 -1.64 -8.72
CA TYR A 124 -7.25 -0.69 -7.70
C TYR A 124 -8.47 0.11 -8.15
N ASP A 125 -8.45 0.64 -9.36
CA ASP A 125 -9.57 1.38 -9.95
C ASP A 125 -10.88 0.57 -9.96
N ARG A 126 -10.84 -0.68 -10.42
CA ARG A 126 -12.01 -1.56 -10.37
C ARG A 126 -12.43 -1.87 -8.94
N ALA A 127 -11.48 -2.11 -8.03
CA ALA A 127 -11.77 -2.42 -6.64
C ALA A 127 -12.46 -1.26 -5.93
N PHE A 128 -11.95 -0.03 -6.09
CA PHE A 128 -12.56 1.17 -5.52
C PHE A 128 -13.92 1.46 -6.19
N ALA A 129 -14.06 1.31 -7.50
CA ALA A 129 -15.35 1.47 -8.17
C ALA A 129 -16.40 0.46 -7.67
N ALA A 130 -16.01 -0.80 -7.43
CA ALA A 130 -16.89 -1.83 -6.88
C ALA A 130 -17.27 -1.56 -5.41
N VAL A 131 -16.32 -1.10 -4.59
CA VAL A 131 -16.56 -0.75 -3.18
C VAL A 131 -17.45 0.50 -3.01
N TYR A 132 -17.35 1.48 -3.89
CA TYR A 132 -18.13 2.73 -3.85
C TYR A 132 -19.38 2.71 -4.77
N GLY A 133 -19.72 1.56 -5.37
CA GLY A 133 -20.95 1.38 -6.15
C GLY A 133 -21.11 2.27 -7.40
N VAL A 134 -20.02 2.82 -7.97
CA VAL A 134 -20.10 3.87 -9.01
C VAL A 134 -19.45 3.53 -10.34
N GLU A 135 -20.15 3.90 -11.43
CA GLU A 135 -19.63 3.75 -12.79
C GLU A 135 -18.72 4.92 -13.24
N LYS A 136 -17.48 4.55 -13.56
CA LYS A 136 -16.54 5.20 -14.49
C LYS A 136 -16.56 6.75 -14.66
N ARG A 137 -15.62 7.43 -13.97
CA ARG A 137 -15.07 8.74 -14.40
C ARG A 137 -14.31 8.69 -15.74
N GLY A 138 -14.06 9.85 -16.35
CA GLY A 138 -13.15 9.97 -17.50
C GLY A 138 -11.73 9.44 -17.23
N VAL A 139 -11.08 8.89 -18.26
CA VAL A 139 -9.79 8.16 -18.12
C VAL A 139 -8.62 9.09 -17.75
N LEU A 140 -8.56 10.30 -18.33
CA LEU A 140 -7.39 11.18 -18.20
C LEU A 140 -7.21 11.75 -16.78
N SER A 141 -8.28 12.22 -16.14
CA SER A 141 -8.23 12.70 -14.75
C SER A 141 -7.84 11.57 -13.80
N ARG A 142 -8.46 10.40 -13.95
CA ARG A 142 -8.16 9.20 -13.17
C ARG A 142 -6.68 8.81 -13.23
N VAL A 143 -6.07 8.81 -14.42
CA VAL A 143 -4.64 8.50 -14.58
C VAL A 143 -3.77 9.53 -13.84
N ARG A 144 -4.04 10.83 -14.02
CA ARG A 144 -3.29 11.91 -13.34
C ARG A 144 -3.42 11.80 -11.81
N ASP A 145 -4.63 11.66 -11.32
CA ASP A 145 -4.94 11.73 -9.88
C ASP A 145 -4.38 10.49 -9.15
N THR A 146 -4.45 9.30 -9.77
CA THR A 146 -3.80 8.10 -9.24
C THR A 146 -2.28 8.14 -9.37
N LEU A 147 -1.71 8.67 -10.46
CA LEU A 147 -0.24 8.84 -10.56
C LEU A 147 0.29 9.82 -9.52
N PHE A 148 -0.45 10.90 -9.24
CA PHE A 148 -0.15 11.82 -8.15
C PHE A 148 -0.21 11.09 -6.80
N ALA A 149 -1.27 10.34 -6.52
CA ALA A 149 -1.42 9.61 -5.26
C ALA A 149 -0.36 8.49 -5.08
N LEU A 150 0.00 7.76 -6.14
CA LEU A 150 1.09 6.79 -6.13
C LEU A 150 2.46 7.47 -5.98
N GLY A 151 2.66 8.65 -6.56
CA GLY A 151 3.88 9.45 -6.40
C GLY A 151 4.06 9.94 -4.96
N VAL A 152 3.01 10.54 -4.37
CA VAL A 152 3.04 10.99 -2.97
C VAL A 152 3.13 9.81 -2.00
N GLY A 153 2.42 8.71 -2.25
CA GLY A 153 2.51 7.49 -1.45
C GLY A 153 3.91 6.85 -1.53
N GLY A 154 4.51 6.80 -2.73
CA GLY A 154 5.88 6.32 -2.94
C GLY A 154 6.93 7.19 -2.24
N LEU A 155 6.77 8.51 -2.28
CA LEU A 155 7.60 9.44 -1.50
C LEU A 155 7.41 9.24 0.01
N GLY A 156 6.19 8.97 0.47
CA GLY A 156 5.88 8.62 1.86
C GLY A 156 6.61 7.33 2.31
N VAL A 157 6.57 6.27 1.49
CA VAL A 157 7.32 5.03 1.75
C VAL A 157 8.83 5.28 1.75
N LEU A 158 9.36 6.10 0.84
CA LEU A 158 10.78 6.48 0.86
C LEU A 158 11.15 7.22 2.15
N ALA A 159 10.28 8.12 2.62
CA ALA A 159 10.46 8.80 3.90
C ALA A 159 10.44 7.82 5.10
N VAL A 160 9.61 6.77 5.08
CA VAL A 160 9.66 5.67 6.09
C VAL A 160 11.03 5.01 6.11
N VAL A 161 11.55 4.62 4.95
CA VAL A 161 12.84 3.91 4.86
C VAL A 161 13.99 4.80 5.35
N LEU A 162 13.99 6.08 4.97
CA LEU A 162 15.00 7.04 5.41
C LEU A 162 14.88 7.36 6.92
N ALA A 163 13.66 7.52 7.43
CA ALA A 163 13.42 7.74 8.86
C ALA A 163 13.83 6.54 9.71
N ALA A 164 13.48 5.31 9.30
CA ALA A 164 13.89 4.09 9.99
C ALA A 164 15.41 3.89 9.95
N GLY A 165 16.05 4.12 8.79
CA GLY A 165 17.50 4.02 8.63
C GLY A 165 18.27 5.05 9.48
N THR A 166 17.80 6.30 9.52
CA THR A 166 18.41 7.34 10.39
C THR A 166 18.15 7.09 11.86
N LEU A 167 16.97 6.59 12.25
CA LEU A 167 16.67 6.26 13.64
C LEU A 167 17.52 5.08 14.16
N SER A 168 17.91 4.15 13.27
CA SER A 168 18.83 3.04 13.58
C SER A 168 20.27 3.49 13.90
N LEU A 169 20.63 4.75 13.64
CA LEU A 169 21.94 5.32 14.01
C LEU A 169 21.99 5.78 15.48
N TYR A 170 20.85 5.81 16.18
CA TYR A 170 20.78 6.22 17.58
C TYR A 170 20.83 5.02 18.53
N THR A 171 21.76 5.04 19.47
CA THR A 171 22.08 3.92 20.39
C THR A 171 20.99 3.61 21.44
N ASN A 172 19.94 4.44 21.56
CA ASN A 172 18.90 4.31 22.59
C ASN A 172 17.82 3.28 22.19
N GLU A 173 18.12 1.99 22.30
CA GLU A 173 17.23 0.88 21.89
C GLU A 173 15.78 1.02 22.39
N SER A 174 15.58 1.42 23.66
CA SER A 174 14.24 1.58 24.23
C SER A 174 13.44 2.73 23.59
N LEU A 175 14.10 3.80 23.15
CA LEU A 175 13.45 4.88 22.42
C LEU A 175 13.12 4.45 20.99
N VAL A 176 14.06 3.78 20.31
CA VAL A 176 13.86 3.25 18.95
C VAL A 176 12.69 2.26 18.92
N ARG A 177 12.63 1.32 19.86
CA ARG A 177 11.55 0.31 19.97
C ARG A 177 10.16 0.92 20.16
N ALA A 178 10.06 2.05 20.84
CA ALA A 178 8.79 2.79 21.03
C ALA A 178 8.46 3.71 19.85
N ALA A 179 9.47 4.36 19.26
CA ALA A 179 9.28 5.35 18.20
C ALA A 179 9.03 4.73 16.82
N VAL A 180 9.63 3.57 16.50
CA VAL A 180 9.47 2.94 15.17
C VAL A 180 8.00 2.61 14.83
N PRO A 181 7.19 1.95 15.70
CA PRO A 181 5.79 1.68 15.38
C PRO A 181 4.96 2.95 15.17
N VAL A 182 5.21 3.99 15.96
CA VAL A 182 4.52 5.28 15.86
C VAL A 182 4.91 5.99 14.55
N ALA A 183 6.20 6.01 14.21
CA ALA A 183 6.69 6.59 12.96
C ALA A 183 6.13 5.85 11.73
N VAL A 184 6.14 4.51 11.74
CA VAL A 184 5.52 3.69 10.68
C VAL A 184 4.03 3.99 10.55
N PHE A 185 3.29 4.04 11.66
CA PHE A 185 1.86 4.36 11.63
C PHE A 185 1.56 5.76 11.04
N LEU A 186 2.27 6.79 11.52
CA LEU A 186 2.09 8.17 11.05
C LEU A 186 2.45 8.31 9.57
N LEU A 187 3.58 7.75 9.15
CA LEU A 187 4.04 7.84 7.78
C LEU A 187 3.20 6.99 6.82
N SER A 188 2.73 5.81 7.24
CA SER A 188 1.73 5.04 6.47
C SER A 188 0.41 5.80 6.36
N THR A 189 -0.02 6.52 7.39
CA THR A 189 -1.22 7.38 7.31
C THR A 189 -1.02 8.47 6.25
N VAL A 190 0.11 9.19 6.27
CA VAL A 190 0.44 10.23 5.29
C VAL A 190 0.60 9.66 3.87
N ALA A 191 1.20 8.47 3.72
CA ALA A 191 1.42 7.83 2.43
C ALA A 191 0.14 7.26 1.80
N LEU A 192 -0.80 6.75 2.62
CA LEU A 192 -2.04 6.14 2.15
C LEU A 192 -3.17 7.16 1.95
N PHE A 193 -3.20 8.27 2.69
CA PHE A 193 -4.26 9.29 2.60
C PHE A 193 -4.51 9.79 1.15
N PRO A 194 -3.48 10.11 0.33
CA PRO A 194 -3.69 10.53 -1.07
C PRO A 194 -4.36 9.46 -1.93
N LEU A 195 -4.07 8.17 -1.68
CA LEU A 195 -4.69 7.06 -2.42
C LEU A 195 -6.18 6.98 -2.10
N PHE A 196 -6.56 7.07 -0.82
CA PHE A 196 -7.97 7.07 -0.42
C PHE A 196 -8.74 8.31 -0.90
N TYR A 197 -8.06 9.45 -1.10
CA TYR A 197 -8.68 10.66 -1.65
C TYR A 197 -8.81 10.66 -3.19
N ALA A 198 -7.84 10.09 -3.91
CA ALA A 198 -7.79 10.17 -5.37
C ALA A 198 -8.43 8.99 -6.12
N LEU A 199 -8.46 7.79 -5.51
CA LEU A 199 -8.97 6.57 -6.16
C LEU A 199 -10.51 6.48 -6.27
N PRO A 200 -11.32 6.95 -5.30
CA PRO A 200 -12.78 6.90 -5.42
C PRO A 200 -13.29 7.62 -6.68
N ALA A 201 -14.25 7.04 -7.38
CA ALA A 201 -14.88 7.68 -8.53
C ALA A 201 -16.00 8.68 -8.14
N THR A 202 -16.29 8.82 -6.85
CA THR A 202 -17.12 9.88 -6.25
C THR A 202 -16.25 11.04 -5.73
N PRO A 203 -16.81 12.27 -5.59
CA PRO A 203 -16.17 13.29 -4.77
C PRO A 203 -16.24 12.86 -3.30
N VAL A 204 -15.11 12.89 -2.60
CA VAL A 204 -15.01 12.55 -1.17
C VAL A 204 -14.29 13.66 -0.42
N SER A 205 -14.68 13.92 0.82
CA SER A 205 -14.00 14.87 1.69
C SER A 205 -12.83 14.23 2.44
N GLY A 206 -11.89 15.07 2.89
CA GLY A 206 -10.76 14.62 3.73
C GLY A 206 -11.17 13.95 5.04
N ARG A 207 -12.42 14.17 5.50
CA ARG A 207 -12.97 13.54 6.71
C ARG A 207 -13.54 12.15 6.44
N GLU A 208 -14.14 11.93 5.27
CA GLU A 208 -14.67 10.61 4.86
C GLU A 208 -13.57 9.59 4.59
N VAL A 209 -12.41 10.03 4.12
CA VAL A 209 -11.29 9.13 3.78
C VAL A 209 -10.38 8.76 4.94
N LEU A 210 -10.45 9.52 6.04
CA LEU A 210 -9.56 9.37 7.19
C LEU A 210 -9.77 8.04 7.97
N PRO A 211 -10.99 7.59 8.29
CA PRO A 211 -11.19 6.38 9.11
C PRO A 211 -10.53 5.14 8.50
N GLY A 212 -10.76 4.89 7.22
CA GLY A 212 -10.17 3.80 6.45
C GLY A 212 -8.67 3.95 6.22
N THR A 213 -8.17 5.19 6.10
CA THR A 213 -6.73 5.47 6.10
C THR A 213 -6.09 5.01 7.41
N LEU A 214 -6.71 5.33 8.56
CA LEU A 214 -6.22 4.92 9.88
C LEU A 214 -6.31 3.40 10.06
N VAL A 215 -7.40 2.75 9.64
CA VAL A 215 -7.55 1.28 9.66
C VAL A 215 -6.45 0.60 8.84
N ALA A 216 -6.17 1.09 7.62
CA ALA A 216 -5.11 0.55 6.77
C ALA A 216 -3.72 0.80 7.38
N ALA A 217 -3.46 1.97 7.98
CA ALA A 217 -2.19 2.29 8.63
C ALA A 217 -1.95 1.46 9.91
N VAL A 218 -2.98 1.21 10.73
CA VAL A 218 -2.89 0.28 11.88
C VAL A 218 -2.58 -1.12 11.37
N GLY A 219 -3.35 -1.62 10.40
CA GLY A 219 -3.15 -2.96 9.85
C GLY A 219 -1.76 -3.15 9.24
N TRP A 220 -1.24 -2.13 8.54
CA TRP A 220 0.13 -2.13 8.00
C TRP A 220 1.17 -2.21 9.12
N THR A 221 1.00 -1.42 10.18
CA THR A 221 1.91 -1.38 11.33
C THR A 221 1.93 -2.73 12.06
N VAL A 222 0.75 -3.33 12.29
CA VAL A 222 0.60 -4.66 12.91
C VAL A 222 1.22 -5.75 12.04
N THR A 223 0.96 -5.73 10.73
CA THR A 223 1.55 -6.71 9.79
C THR A 223 3.08 -6.57 9.79
N GLY A 224 3.61 -5.34 9.79
CA GLY A 224 5.05 -5.03 9.86
C GLY A 224 5.73 -5.56 11.13
N ALA A 225 5.11 -5.36 12.29
CA ALA A 225 5.57 -5.94 13.54
C ALA A 225 5.56 -7.47 13.51
N GLY A 226 4.53 -8.07 12.91
CA GLY A 226 4.44 -9.52 12.68
C GLY A 226 5.56 -10.06 11.78
N LEU A 227 5.84 -9.40 10.66
CA LEU A 227 6.92 -9.79 9.74
C LEU A 227 8.31 -9.64 10.39
N GLY A 228 8.53 -8.55 11.14
CA GLY A 228 9.76 -8.35 11.90
C GLY A 228 9.98 -9.44 12.97
N SER A 229 8.90 -9.83 13.66
CA SER A 229 8.92 -10.93 14.64
C SER A 229 9.22 -12.29 13.98
N TYR A 230 8.61 -12.56 12.82
CA TYR A 230 8.91 -13.74 12.02
C TYR A 230 10.38 -13.77 11.56
N ALA A 231 10.92 -12.65 11.07
CA ALA A 231 12.30 -12.56 10.63
C ALA A 231 13.29 -12.78 11.78
N ALA A 232 13.02 -12.24 12.96
CA ALA A 232 13.82 -12.47 14.17
C ALA A 232 13.81 -13.95 14.58
N ALA A 233 12.65 -14.62 14.54
CA ALA A 233 12.53 -16.05 14.86
C ALA A 233 13.15 -16.98 13.80
N ALA A 234 13.10 -16.60 12.52
CA ALA A 234 13.66 -17.38 11.41
C ALA A 234 15.19 -17.29 11.29
N GLY A 235 15.82 -16.34 11.98
CA GLY A 235 17.26 -16.08 11.95
C GLY A 235 17.79 -15.62 10.58
N ALA A 236 19.11 -15.55 10.44
CA ALA A 236 19.82 -15.03 9.25
C ALA A 236 19.68 -15.92 7.98
N GLY A 237 18.74 -16.86 7.95
CA GLY A 237 18.65 -17.95 6.98
C GLY A 237 17.27 -18.22 6.38
N VAL A 238 16.27 -17.36 6.60
CA VAL A 238 14.93 -17.44 5.95
C VAL A 238 14.29 -18.84 6.05
N GLY A 239 14.32 -19.42 7.25
CA GLY A 239 13.64 -20.68 7.57
C GLY A 239 14.06 -21.90 6.74
N ILE A 240 13.20 -22.93 6.77
CA ILE A 240 13.46 -24.27 6.18
C ILE A 240 13.56 -24.22 4.64
N TYR A 241 12.99 -23.20 4.00
CA TYR A 241 12.85 -23.10 2.54
C TYR A 241 13.73 -22.02 1.88
N GLY A 242 14.54 -21.28 2.66
CA GLY A 242 15.45 -20.25 2.15
C GLY A 242 14.76 -19.22 1.25
N VAL A 243 15.30 -18.98 0.05
CA VAL A 243 14.80 -17.96 -0.90
C VAL A 243 13.33 -18.21 -1.31
N LEU A 244 12.89 -19.47 -1.41
CA LEU A 244 11.49 -19.79 -1.72
C LEU A 244 10.56 -19.41 -0.58
N GLY A 245 10.99 -19.64 0.68
CA GLY A 245 10.25 -19.18 1.86
C GLY A 245 10.12 -17.66 1.88
N GLY A 246 11.21 -16.95 1.59
CA GLY A 246 11.20 -15.48 1.48
C GLY A 246 10.26 -14.96 0.39
N LEU A 247 10.21 -15.61 -0.78
CA LEU A 247 9.29 -15.25 -1.86
C LEU A 247 7.82 -15.47 -1.47
N LEU A 248 7.50 -16.59 -0.82
CA LEU A 248 6.14 -16.88 -0.33
C LEU A 248 5.69 -15.85 0.72
N VAL A 249 6.57 -15.52 1.67
CA VAL A 249 6.32 -14.49 2.69
C VAL A 249 6.14 -13.11 2.06
N LEU A 250 6.93 -12.76 1.03
CA LEU A 250 6.79 -11.51 0.29
C LEU A 250 5.46 -11.40 -0.47
N VAL A 251 5.01 -12.48 -1.12
CA VAL A 251 3.70 -12.50 -1.80
C VAL A 251 2.55 -12.42 -0.78
N ALA A 252 2.65 -13.13 0.35
CA ALA A 252 1.68 -13.03 1.44
C ALA A 252 1.64 -11.62 2.06
N TRP A 253 2.80 -10.96 2.18
CA TRP A 253 2.90 -9.56 2.60
C TRP A 253 2.19 -8.63 1.61
N PHE A 254 2.45 -8.76 0.31
CA PHE A 254 1.74 -7.97 -0.69
C PHE A 254 0.23 -8.26 -0.69
N TYR A 255 -0.20 -9.49 -0.46
CA TYR A 255 -1.61 -9.83 -0.29
C TYR A 255 -2.24 -9.08 0.89
N ALA A 256 -1.62 -9.13 2.07
CA ALA A 256 -2.09 -8.42 3.26
C ALA A 256 -2.13 -6.90 3.02
N ALA A 257 -1.07 -6.32 2.44
CA ALA A 257 -1.00 -4.91 2.10
C ALA A 257 -2.15 -4.46 1.18
N ASN A 258 -2.37 -5.18 0.08
CA ASN A 258 -3.45 -4.87 -0.86
C ASN A 258 -4.83 -5.04 -0.22
N LEU A 259 -5.05 -6.10 0.57
CA LEU A 259 -6.30 -6.34 1.27
C LEU A 259 -6.60 -5.23 2.30
N LEU A 260 -5.60 -4.76 3.05
CA LEU A 260 -5.76 -3.65 4.00
C LEU A 260 -6.19 -2.34 3.32
N VAL A 261 -5.67 -2.04 2.13
CA VAL A 261 -6.13 -0.88 1.35
C VAL A 261 -7.60 -1.05 0.95
N LEU A 262 -8.03 -2.24 0.52
CA LEU A 262 -9.42 -2.49 0.14
C LEU A 262 -10.39 -2.50 1.34
N VAL A 263 -9.95 -3.01 2.49
CA VAL A 263 -10.71 -2.92 3.76
C VAL A 263 -10.82 -1.46 4.23
N GLY A 264 -9.76 -0.67 4.10
CA GLY A 264 -9.82 0.78 4.34
C GLY A 264 -10.79 1.49 3.39
N ALA A 265 -10.81 1.12 2.12
CA ALA A 265 -11.72 1.69 1.13
C ALA A 265 -13.19 1.37 1.47
N ALA A 266 -13.47 0.12 1.86
CA ALA A 266 -14.79 -0.30 2.31
C ALA A 266 -15.20 0.38 3.63
N THR A 267 -14.24 0.62 4.53
CA THR A 267 -14.48 1.39 5.77
C THR A 267 -14.90 2.82 5.46
N ASN A 268 -14.20 3.49 4.54
CA ASN A 268 -14.56 4.84 4.11
C ASN A 268 -15.93 4.86 3.40
N ALA A 269 -16.18 3.94 2.47
CA ALA A 269 -17.44 3.90 1.72
C ALA A 269 -18.64 3.64 2.65
N VAL A 270 -18.55 2.69 3.58
CA VAL A 270 -19.62 2.41 4.56
C VAL A 270 -19.86 3.60 5.49
N LEU A 271 -18.82 4.19 6.07
CA LEU A 271 -18.98 5.30 7.02
C LEU A 271 -19.41 6.62 6.34
N ALA A 272 -19.20 6.76 5.03
CA ALA A 272 -19.65 7.90 4.24
C ALA A 272 -21.03 7.69 3.57
N GLY A 273 -21.65 6.51 3.69
CA GLY A 273 -22.93 6.21 3.03
C GLY A 273 -22.80 6.02 1.51
N HIS A 274 -21.69 5.46 1.03
CA HIS A 274 -21.38 5.17 -0.38
C HIS A 274 -21.35 3.65 -0.71
N ALA A 275 -21.68 2.77 0.23
CA ALA A 275 -21.61 1.31 0.11
C ALA A 275 -22.97 0.64 0.34
#